data_AF-A0A958YB71-F1
#
_entry.id   AF-A0A958YB71-F1
#
_cell.length_a   1.000
_cell.length_b   1.000
_cell.length_c   1.000
_cell.angle_alpha   90.00
_cell.angle_beta   90.00
_cell.angle_gamma   90.00
#
_symmetry.space_group_name_H-M   'P 1'
#
loop_
_entity.id
_entity.type
_entity.pdbx_description
1 polymer ?
#
loop_
_entity_poly.entity_id
_entity_poly.type
_entity_poly.pdbx_seq_one_letter_code
_entity_poly.pdbx_strand_id
1 'polypeptide(L)'
;MISIVKKLAGLTIILGASMMYAQEEPKNTSDFKLGEGLTFSFNEGDYAFNIGGFIQPNINYEKIKGLDDDYEFNVKSAFFMLSGKAVKEKVSFLLQTDFSKSSPLMDAWVAYHPTQWMTITGGQKQTFVNNREMLYREDKLQFANRGMLSRMFSDTGREFGLFVETKFGKTFGIVPRVALTSGDGRNSFGTDSRDSDYGGLKIGGRLDLYPLGYFTEGNDQYTADLAHEESIKILLGAAASKNKGASNRNGEGHGDFMLYDSRGMDNLPDYSQAFIDLLIKYKGFSLLTEYANASAKNLGIPFTDEAASTLLAPKQISEYLVLGDSYNVQL
;
A
#
# COMPACT_ATOMS: atom_id res chain seq x y z
N MET A 1 86.09 -4.68 -22.99
CA MET A 1 85.05 -3.66 -23.23
C MET A 1 83.69 -4.32 -23.58
N ILE A 2 83.28 -5.33 -22.82
CA ILE A 2 82.09 -6.20 -23.08
C ILE A 2 81.30 -6.47 -21.77
N SER A 3 81.50 -5.66 -20.72
CA SER A 3 80.93 -5.97 -19.39
C SER A 3 80.13 -4.82 -18.72
N ILE A 4 79.90 -3.70 -19.41
CA ILE A 4 79.17 -2.55 -18.80
C ILE A 4 77.80 -2.31 -19.47
N VAL A 5 77.60 -2.77 -20.72
CA VAL A 5 76.36 -2.54 -21.47
C VAL A 5 75.23 -3.52 -21.09
N LYS A 6 75.53 -4.65 -20.44
CA LYS A 6 74.50 -5.61 -19.99
C LYS A 6 73.86 -5.30 -18.63
N LYS A 7 74.42 -4.39 -17.84
CA LYS A 7 73.87 -4.01 -16.52
C LYS A 7 72.98 -2.76 -16.52
N LEU A 8 72.93 -1.99 -17.61
CA LEU A 8 72.04 -0.83 -17.74
C LEU A 8 70.73 -1.11 -18.49
N ALA A 9 70.64 -2.18 -19.29
CA ALA A 9 69.38 -2.53 -19.97
C ALA A 9 68.37 -3.27 -19.08
N GLY A 10 68.80 -3.80 -17.93
CA GLY A 10 67.93 -4.49 -16.96
C GLY A 10 67.37 -3.60 -15.85
N LEU A 11 67.74 -2.31 -15.80
CA LEU A 11 67.40 -1.41 -14.69
C LEU A 11 66.65 -0.15 -15.17
N THR A 12 65.87 -0.25 -16.24
CA THR A 12 64.96 0.81 -16.69
C THR A 12 63.56 0.29 -17.05
N ILE A 13 63.27 -0.98 -16.72
CA ILE A 13 61.91 -1.56 -16.77
C ILE A 13 61.28 -1.63 -15.36
N ILE A 14 61.93 -1.07 -14.32
CA ILE A 14 61.47 -1.13 -12.92
C ILE A 14 61.10 0.27 -12.36
N LEU A 15 60.90 1.27 -13.23
CA LEU A 15 60.48 2.63 -12.81
C LEU A 15 59.20 3.12 -13.50
N GLY A 16 58.43 2.17 -14.03
CA GLY A 16 57.09 2.39 -14.58
C GLY A 16 56.07 1.43 -13.97
N ALA A 17 56.19 1.11 -12.68
CA ALA A 17 55.04 0.60 -11.93
C ALA A 17 54.13 1.80 -11.67
N SER A 18 53.47 2.28 -12.71
CA SER A 18 52.20 2.97 -12.53
C SER A 18 51.39 2.07 -11.60
N MET A 19 51.04 2.60 -10.42
CA MET A 19 49.90 2.08 -9.68
C MET A 19 48.71 2.28 -10.60
N MET A 20 48.50 1.33 -11.52
CA MET A 20 47.21 1.10 -12.11
C MET A 20 46.36 0.63 -10.94
N TYR A 21 45.72 1.58 -10.25
CA TYR A 21 44.43 1.29 -9.70
C TYR A 21 43.62 0.83 -10.90
N ALA A 22 43.51 -0.49 -11.07
CA ALA A 22 42.43 -1.03 -11.88
C ALA A 22 41.17 -0.48 -11.21
N GLN A 23 40.62 0.58 -11.78
CA GLN A 23 39.25 0.97 -11.50
C GLN A 23 38.46 -0.22 -12.04
N GLU A 24 38.07 -1.16 -11.17
CA GLU A 24 37.00 -2.07 -11.51
C GLU A 24 35.82 -1.16 -11.87
N GLU A 25 35.49 -1.12 -13.16
CA GLU A 25 34.31 -0.42 -13.62
C GLU A 25 33.13 -0.97 -12.81
N PRO A 26 32.35 -0.11 -12.13
CA PRO A 26 31.22 -0.58 -11.34
C PRO A 26 30.37 -1.51 -12.19
N LYS A 27 30.26 -2.77 -11.76
CA LYS A 27 29.63 -3.80 -12.56
C LYS A 27 28.13 -3.57 -12.57
N ASN A 28 27.65 -3.00 -13.66
CA ASN A 28 26.22 -2.89 -13.92
C ASN A 28 25.67 -4.24 -14.36
N THR A 29 24.56 -4.67 -13.78
CA THR A 29 23.91 -5.94 -14.09
C THR A 29 22.44 -5.73 -14.41
N SER A 30 21.91 -6.58 -15.27
CA SER A 30 20.48 -6.75 -15.48
C SER A 30 20.12 -8.22 -15.28
N ASP A 31 18.99 -8.46 -14.64
CA ASP A 31 18.47 -9.81 -14.40
C ASP A 31 16.96 -9.82 -14.61
N PHE A 32 16.47 -10.88 -15.26
CA PHE A 32 15.04 -11.11 -15.43
C PHE A 32 14.64 -12.39 -14.71
N LYS A 33 13.68 -12.26 -13.81
CA LYS A 33 13.11 -13.40 -13.09
C LYS A 33 11.60 -13.40 -13.21
N LEU A 34 11.05 -14.55 -13.60
CA LEU A 34 9.61 -14.73 -13.72
C LEU A 34 8.94 -14.45 -12.37
N GLY A 35 7.94 -13.56 -12.36
CA GLY A 35 7.24 -13.11 -11.16
C GLY A 35 7.85 -11.88 -10.47
N GLU A 36 9.12 -11.56 -10.73
CA GLU A 36 9.81 -10.38 -10.18
C GLU A 36 10.07 -9.29 -11.23
N GLY A 37 10.03 -9.65 -12.52
CA GLY A 37 10.23 -8.72 -13.63
C GLY A 37 11.71 -8.52 -13.97
N LEU A 38 12.02 -7.34 -14.50
CA LEU A 38 13.36 -6.96 -14.94
C LEU A 38 14.00 -6.03 -13.91
N THR A 39 15.11 -6.47 -13.32
CA THR A 39 15.87 -5.71 -12.34
C THR A 39 17.17 -5.23 -12.96
N PHE A 40 17.47 -3.94 -12.77
CA PHE A 40 18.73 -3.31 -13.12
C PHE A 40 19.45 -2.93 -11.83
N SER A 41 20.73 -3.26 -11.74
CA SER A 41 21.58 -2.90 -10.61
C SER A 41 22.80 -2.18 -11.14
N PHE A 42 23.01 -0.96 -10.66
CA PHE A 42 24.14 -0.10 -11.03
C PHE A 42 25.04 0.11 -9.82
N ASN A 43 26.33 0.38 -10.08
CA ASN A 43 27.31 0.67 -9.03
C ASN A 43 27.32 -0.41 -7.94
N GLU A 44 27.43 -1.68 -8.35
CA GLU A 44 27.50 -2.83 -7.44
C GLU A 44 26.30 -2.95 -6.48
N GLY A 45 25.12 -2.45 -6.90
CA GLY A 45 23.89 -2.53 -6.12
C GLY A 45 23.56 -1.28 -5.31
N ASP A 46 24.37 -0.22 -5.41
CA ASP A 46 24.05 1.07 -4.80
C ASP A 46 22.74 1.65 -5.35
N TYR A 47 22.46 1.43 -6.63
CA TYR A 47 21.23 1.86 -7.29
C TYR A 47 20.56 0.67 -7.96
N ALA A 48 19.37 0.31 -7.49
CA ALA A 48 18.55 -0.74 -8.06
C ALA A 48 17.27 -0.15 -8.66
N PHE A 49 16.88 -0.63 -9.83
CA PHE A 49 15.61 -0.31 -10.48
C PHE A 49 14.92 -1.60 -10.88
N ASN A 50 13.60 -1.67 -10.73
CA ASN A 50 12.81 -2.81 -11.13
C ASN A 50 11.62 -2.37 -11.98
N ILE A 51 11.43 -3.05 -13.10
CA ILE A 51 10.26 -2.93 -13.96
C ILE A 51 9.52 -4.27 -13.89
N GLY A 52 8.29 -4.22 -13.40
CA GLY A 52 7.45 -5.39 -13.19
C GLY A 52 5.99 -5.12 -13.50
N GLY A 53 5.16 -6.12 -13.27
CA GLY A 53 3.74 -6.04 -13.57
C GLY A 53 3.09 -7.42 -13.56
N PHE A 54 1.78 -7.43 -13.70
CA PHE A 54 1.01 -8.65 -13.93
C PHE A 54 -0.30 -8.32 -14.64
N ILE A 55 -0.85 -9.29 -15.35
CA ILE A 55 -2.17 -9.20 -15.98
C ILE A 55 -3.03 -10.33 -15.43
N GLN A 56 -4.25 -10.02 -15.01
CA GLN A 56 -5.26 -10.97 -14.54
C GLN A 56 -6.42 -10.99 -15.54
N PRO A 57 -6.42 -11.91 -16.53
CA PRO A 57 -7.58 -12.11 -17.39
C PRO A 57 -8.71 -12.76 -16.58
N ASN A 58 -9.95 -12.43 -16.92
CA ASN A 58 -11.14 -12.95 -16.28
C ASN A 58 -12.19 -13.35 -17.33
N ILE A 59 -12.80 -14.51 -17.10
CA ILE A 59 -13.83 -15.10 -17.96
C ILE A 59 -15.03 -15.41 -17.06
N ASN A 60 -16.16 -14.77 -17.32
CA ASN A 60 -17.41 -15.02 -16.61
C ASN A 60 -18.41 -15.68 -17.56
N TYR A 61 -19.13 -16.68 -17.06
CA TYR A 61 -20.29 -17.29 -17.71
C TYR A 61 -21.46 -17.24 -16.75
N GLU A 62 -22.56 -16.62 -17.17
CA GLU A 62 -23.78 -16.52 -16.39
C GLU A 62 -24.97 -17.09 -17.15
N LYS A 63 -25.78 -17.89 -16.46
CA LYS A 63 -27.01 -18.46 -16.98
C LYS A 63 -28.14 -18.26 -16.00
N ILE A 64 -29.01 -17.30 -16.30
CA ILE A 64 -30.25 -17.09 -15.56
C ILE A 64 -31.41 -17.77 -16.29
N LYS A 65 -32.26 -18.49 -15.55
CA LYS A 65 -33.42 -19.16 -16.12
C LYS A 65 -34.36 -18.16 -16.81
N GLY A 66 -34.60 -18.36 -18.11
CA GLY A 66 -35.49 -17.51 -18.90
C GLY A 66 -34.82 -16.28 -19.50
N LEU A 67 -33.52 -16.11 -19.29
CA LEU A 67 -32.67 -15.16 -20.00
C LEU A 67 -31.69 -15.92 -20.89
N ASP A 68 -31.11 -15.20 -21.85
CA ASP A 68 -30.04 -15.72 -22.68
C ASP A 68 -28.76 -15.91 -21.85
N ASP A 69 -27.91 -16.81 -22.33
CA ASP A 69 -26.60 -17.08 -21.76
C ASP A 69 -25.70 -15.86 -21.95
N ASP A 70 -25.01 -15.43 -20.89
CA ASP A 70 -24.08 -14.29 -20.93
C ASP A 70 -22.63 -14.76 -20.77
N TYR A 71 -21.76 -14.20 -21.61
CA TYR A 71 -20.34 -14.51 -21.67
C TYR A 71 -19.55 -13.21 -21.65
N GLU A 72 -18.76 -13.03 -20.61
CA GLU A 72 -17.91 -11.85 -20.46
C GLU A 72 -16.43 -12.27 -20.45
N PHE A 73 -15.64 -11.61 -21.30
CA PHE A 73 -14.18 -11.69 -21.28
C PHE A 73 -13.60 -10.31 -21.02
N ASN A 74 -12.90 -10.14 -19.89
CA ASN A 74 -12.26 -8.88 -19.54
C ASN A 74 -10.92 -9.09 -18.83
N VAL A 75 -10.26 -7.97 -18.54
CA VAL A 75 -9.03 -7.94 -17.75
C VAL A 75 -9.36 -7.29 -16.42
N LYS A 76 -9.29 -8.08 -15.35
CA LYS A 76 -9.57 -7.60 -14.00
C LYS A 76 -8.55 -6.57 -13.53
N SER A 77 -7.28 -6.88 -13.77
CA SER A 77 -6.15 -6.04 -13.37
C SER A 77 -5.02 -6.14 -14.40
N ALA A 78 -4.44 -5.01 -14.74
CA ALA A 78 -3.33 -4.87 -15.66
C ALA A 78 -2.27 -3.96 -15.02
N PHE A 79 -1.52 -4.51 -14.06
CA PHE A 79 -0.56 -3.77 -13.28
C PHE A 79 0.75 -3.57 -14.03
N PHE A 80 1.23 -2.33 -14.01
CA PHE A 80 2.59 -1.95 -14.35
C PHE A 80 3.25 -1.31 -13.14
N MET A 81 4.50 -1.69 -12.87
CA MET A 81 5.26 -1.25 -11.71
C MET A 81 6.65 -0.81 -12.15
N LEU A 82 7.04 0.38 -11.70
CA LEU A 82 8.41 0.87 -11.75
C LEU A 82 8.82 1.23 -10.33
N SER A 83 9.88 0.62 -9.83
CA SER A 83 10.42 0.91 -8.51
C SER A 83 11.92 1.08 -8.55
N GLY A 84 12.46 1.71 -7.51
CA GLY A 84 13.89 1.78 -7.36
C GLY A 84 14.33 2.10 -5.94
N LYS A 85 15.60 1.84 -5.67
CA LYS A 85 16.25 2.05 -4.38
C LYS A 85 17.66 2.60 -4.60
N ALA A 86 17.95 3.67 -3.88
CA ALA A 86 19.27 4.29 -3.76
C ALA A 86 19.78 3.99 -2.34
N VAL A 87 20.67 3.00 -2.23
CA VAL A 87 21.06 2.39 -0.95
C VAL A 87 21.84 3.38 -0.08
N LYS A 88 22.80 4.11 -0.67
CA LYS A 88 23.64 5.08 0.04
C LYS A 88 22.82 6.28 0.54
N GLU A 89 21.90 6.76 -0.27
CA GLU A 89 21.01 7.88 0.01
C GLU A 89 19.84 7.47 0.93
N LYS A 90 19.65 6.16 1.15
CA LYS A 90 18.55 5.59 1.93
C LYS A 90 17.18 5.99 1.40
N VAL A 91 17.04 6.06 0.08
CA VAL A 91 15.79 6.46 -0.59
C VAL A 91 15.27 5.31 -1.43
N SER A 92 13.94 5.16 -1.49
CA SER A 92 13.28 4.30 -2.46
C SER A 92 12.04 4.99 -3.04
N PHE A 93 11.56 4.49 -4.16
CA PHE A 93 10.32 4.96 -4.76
C PHE A 93 9.55 3.81 -5.41
N LEU A 94 8.25 4.03 -5.59
CA LEU A 94 7.37 3.16 -6.38
C LEU A 94 6.42 4.03 -7.20
N LEU A 95 6.28 3.67 -8.46
CA LEU A 95 5.19 4.05 -9.34
C LEU A 95 4.45 2.76 -9.74
N GLN A 96 3.16 2.70 -9.47
CA GLN A 96 2.31 1.56 -9.78
C GLN A 96 1.03 2.04 -10.44
N THR A 97 0.68 1.45 -11.58
CA THR A 97 -0.55 1.74 -12.32
C THR A 97 -1.33 0.47 -12.61
N ASP A 98 -2.65 0.54 -12.63
CA ASP A 98 -3.56 -0.52 -13.08
C ASP A 98 -4.35 -0.04 -14.30
N PHE A 99 -3.96 -0.51 -15.50
CA PHE A 99 -4.55 -0.09 -16.76
C PHE A 99 -5.95 -0.68 -17.03
N SER A 100 -6.48 -1.52 -16.14
CA SER A 100 -7.89 -1.94 -16.22
C SER A 100 -8.86 -0.87 -15.67
N LYS A 101 -8.35 0.18 -15.01
CA LYS A 101 -9.16 1.22 -14.34
C LYS A 101 -9.20 2.52 -15.14
N SER A 102 -10.28 3.28 -14.98
CA SER A 102 -10.45 4.63 -15.55
C SER A 102 -9.41 5.63 -15.06
N SER A 103 -9.03 5.53 -13.78
CA SER A 103 -7.89 6.23 -13.19
C SER A 103 -6.79 5.21 -12.88
N PRO A 104 -5.74 5.09 -13.73
CA PRO A 104 -4.78 4.00 -13.59
C PRO A 104 -3.83 4.15 -12.39
N LEU A 105 -3.55 5.36 -11.91
CA LEU A 105 -2.52 5.58 -10.89
C LEU A 105 -2.91 4.96 -9.54
N MET A 106 -2.24 3.87 -9.14
CA MET A 106 -2.48 3.18 -7.87
C MET A 106 -1.56 3.73 -6.78
N ASP A 107 -0.25 3.64 -6.97
CA ASP A 107 0.75 4.09 -5.98
C ASP A 107 1.80 4.98 -6.66
N ALA A 108 2.15 6.08 -6.01
CA ALA A 108 3.20 7.00 -6.41
C ALA A 108 3.80 7.63 -5.15
N TRP A 109 4.92 7.10 -4.70
CA TRP A 109 5.52 7.55 -3.45
C TRP A 109 7.04 7.49 -3.48
N VAL A 110 7.64 8.29 -2.59
CA VAL A 110 9.06 8.27 -2.27
C VAL A 110 9.20 8.00 -0.78
N ALA A 111 10.15 7.16 -0.40
CA ALA A 111 10.42 6.80 0.98
C ALA A 111 11.88 7.08 1.35
N TYR A 112 12.08 7.55 2.57
CA TYR A 112 13.37 7.71 3.22
C TYR A 112 13.50 6.70 4.38
N HIS A 113 14.66 6.06 4.47
CA HIS A 113 14.95 4.99 5.44
C HIS A 113 16.07 5.41 6.39
N PRO A 114 15.82 6.36 7.33
CA PRO A 114 16.87 6.90 8.21
C PRO A 114 17.64 5.79 8.95
N THR A 115 16.92 4.74 9.34
CA THR A 115 17.45 3.54 10.01
C THR A 115 16.83 2.28 9.38
N GLN A 116 17.35 1.10 9.72
CA GLN A 116 16.78 -0.17 9.25
C GLN A 116 15.39 -0.48 9.85
N TRP A 117 15.04 0.16 10.97
CA TRP A 117 13.79 -0.07 11.69
C TRP A 117 12.73 1.01 11.44
N MET A 118 13.03 2.05 10.66
CA MET A 118 12.13 3.18 10.38
C MET A 118 12.10 3.52 8.90
N THR A 119 10.89 3.70 8.37
CA THR A 119 10.64 4.22 7.02
C THR A 119 9.68 5.39 7.10
N ILE A 120 10.01 6.48 6.40
CA ILE A 120 9.15 7.65 6.24
C ILE A 120 8.79 7.73 4.77
N THR A 121 7.50 7.72 4.44
CA THR A 121 7.02 7.74 3.05
C THR A 121 6.13 8.94 2.82
N GLY A 122 6.29 9.59 1.67
CA GLY A 122 5.41 10.65 1.18
C GLY A 122 4.88 10.31 -0.21
N GLY A 123 3.58 10.56 -0.43
CA GLY A 123 2.91 10.32 -1.71
C GLY A 123 1.64 9.47 -1.55
N GLN A 124 1.17 8.90 -2.65
CA GLN A 124 0.01 8.01 -2.66
C GLN A 124 0.46 6.56 -2.48
N LYS A 125 0.00 5.88 -1.41
CA LYS A 125 0.26 4.45 -1.21
C LYS A 125 -0.91 3.70 -0.59
N GLN A 126 -0.90 2.38 -0.70
CA GLN A 126 -1.77 1.51 0.09
C GLN A 126 -1.53 1.73 1.59
N THR A 127 -2.53 2.26 2.28
CA THR A 127 -2.45 2.67 3.68
C THR A 127 -2.51 1.48 4.60
N PHE A 128 -1.76 1.53 5.70
CA PHE A 128 -1.83 0.53 6.75
C PHE A 128 -2.97 0.78 7.73
N VAL A 129 -3.79 1.81 7.57
CA VAL A 129 -4.86 2.14 8.52
C VAL A 129 -6.20 1.48 8.15
N ASN A 130 -6.12 0.31 7.52
CA ASN A 130 -7.27 -0.53 7.15
C ASN A 130 -7.16 -1.93 7.78
N ASN A 131 -8.17 -2.77 7.56
CA ASN A 131 -8.15 -4.18 7.95
C ASN A 131 -7.03 -4.95 7.22
N ARG A 132 -6.65 -6.12 7.76
CA ARG A 132 -5.49 -6.90 7.28
C ARG A 132 -5.60 -7.29 5.82
N GLU A 133 -6.75 -7.80 5.40
CA GLU A 133 -6.93 -8.22 4.00
C GLU A 133 -6.65 -7.06 3.05
N MET A 134 -7.09 -5.85 3.40
CA MET A 134 -6.87 -4.63 2.61
C MET A 134 -5.41 -4.18 2.55
N LEU A 135 -4.49 -4.79 3.30
CA LEU A 135 -3.05 -4.52 3.21
C LEU A 135 -2.34 -5.36 2.15
N TYR A 136 -2.97 -6.44 1.68
CA TYR A 136 -2.40 -7.28 0.63
C TYR A 136 -2.60 -6.66 -0.74
N ARG A 137 -1.64 -6.86 -1.64
CA ARG A 137 -1.77 -6.49 -3.06
C ARG A 137 -2.72 -7.46 -3.77
N GLU A 138 -3.29 -7.01 -4.88
CA GLU A 138 -4.32 -7.72 -5.64
C GLU A 138 -3.85 -9.08 -6.21
N ASP A 139 -2.54 -9.28 -6.47
CA ASP A 139 -1.95 -10.58 -6.87
C ASP A 139 -1.62 -11.51 -5.68
N LYS A 140 -1.82 -11.04 -4.44
CA LYS A 140 -1.48 -11.77 -3.20
C LYS A 140 -2.72 -12.21 -2.42
N LEU A 141 -3.91 -11.95 -2.96
CA LEU A 141 -5.16 -12.38 -2.35
C LEU A 141 -5.29 -13.91 -2.39
N GLN A 142 -5.85 -14.48 -1.33
CA GLN A 142 -6.16 -15.92 -1.28
C GLN A 142 -7.32 -16.28 -2.20
N PHE A 143 -8.29 -15.38 -2.33
CA PHE A 143 -9.44 -15.54 -3.22
C PHE A 143 -9.36 -14.54 -4.37
N ALA A 144 -10.17 -14.77 -5.41
CA ALA A 144 -10.22 -13.88 -6.55
C ALA A 144 -10.53 -12.43 -6.12
N ASN A 145 -11.44 -12.23 -5.17
CA ASN A 145 -11.85 -10.91 -4.67
C ASN A 145 -11.60 -10.80 -3.17
N ARG A 146 -11.45 -9.56 -2.70
CA ARG A 146 -11.48 -9.24 -1.28
C ARG A 146 -12.85 -9.57 -0.66
N GLY A 147 -12.84 -9.90 0.62
CA GLY A 147 -14.02 -10.11 1.45
C GLY A 147 -14.95 -8.89 1.48
N MET A 148 -16.19 -9.14 1.91
CA MET A 148 -17.20 -8.08 1.99
C MET A 148 -16.80 -6.99 2.98
N LEU A 149 -16.20 -7.36 4.12
CA LEU A 149 -15.71 -6.40 5.13
C LEU A 149 -14.73 -5.40 4.49
N SER A 150 -13.68 -5.86 3.82
CA SER A 150 -12.72 -4.96 3.15
C SER A 150 -13.38 -4.04 2.13
N ARG A 151 -14.26 -4.57 1.27
CA ARG A 151 -14.91 -3.78 0.20
C ARG A 151 -15.99 -2.83 0.70
N MET A 152 -16.54 -3.06 1.89
CA MET A 152 -17.53 -2.14 2.48
C MET A 152 -16.85 -0.94 3.13
N PHE A 153 -15.75 -1.17 3.87
CA PHE A 153 -15.11 -0.11 4.67
C PHE A 153 -13.98 0.61 3.94
N SER A 154 -13.56 0.11 2.78
CA SER A 154 -12.51 0.70 1.95
C SER A 154 -12.82 0.41 0.48
N ASP A 155 -12.40 1.28 -0.43
CA ASP A 155 -12.54 1.03 -1.88
C ASP A 155 -11.26 0.39 -2.42
N THR A 156 -10.14 1.10 -2.30
CA THR A 156 -8.84 0.65 -2.82
C THR A 156 -7.77 0.51 -1.76
N GLY A 157 -8.04 0.98 -0.54
CA GLY A 157 -7.10 0.95 0.56
C GLY A 157 -5.94 1.92 0.38
N ARG A 158 -6.04 2.92 -0.50
CA ARG A 158 -4.92 3.79 -0.91
C ARG A 158 -5.22 5.25 -0.60
N GLU A 159 -4.23 5.95 -0.08
CA GLU A 159 -4.35 7.35 0.33
C GLU A 159 -3.11 8.14 -0.04
N PHE A 160 -3.30 9.44 -0.29
CA PHE A 160 -2.21 10.41 -0.45
C PHE A 160 -1.85 11.05 0.90
N GLY A 161 -0.57 11.02 1.27
CA GLY A 161 -0.11 11.69 2.49
C GLY A 161 1.30 11.33 2.94
N LEU A 162 1.51 11.44 4.25
CA LEU A 162 2.75 11.12 4.95
C LEU A 162 2.54 9.90 5.85
N PHE A 163 3.49 8.98 5.80
CA PHE A 163 3.43 7.71 6.51
C PHE A 163 4.74 7.47 7.26
N VAL A 164 4.64 7.00 8.50
CA VAL A 164 5.80 6.58 9.29
C VAL A 164 5.57 5.14 9.71
N GLU A 165 6.50 4.27 9.33
CA GLU A 165 6.46 2.84 9.62
C GLU A 165 7.68 2.43 10.44
N THR A 166 7.46 1.70 11.53
CA THR A 166 8.55 1.19 12.36
C THR A 166 8.41 -0.29 12.67
N LYS A 167 9.55 -0.98 12.87
CA LYS A 167 9.59 -2.42 13.14
C LYS A 167 10.64 -2.75 14.20
N PHE A 168 10.21 -3.33 15.33
CA PHE A 168 11.06 -3.60 16.49
C PHE A 168 10.98 -5.05 16.97
N GLY A 169 11.99 -5.48 17.73
CA GLY A 169 12.04 -6.82 18.33
C GLY A 169 12.36 -7.94 17.33
N LYS A 170 12.52 -9.15 17.83
CA LYS A 170 12.78 -10.36 17.03
C LYS A 170 11.88 -11.52 17.48
N THR A 171 12.02 -11.92 18.75
CA THR A 171 11.20 -12.96 19.39
C THR A 171 9.78 -12.49 19.65
N PHE A 172 9.61 -11.24 20.06
CA PHE A 172 8.34 -10.55 20.13
C PHE A 172 8.42 -9.34 19.19
N GLY A 173 7.66 -9.38 18.10
CA GLY A 173 7.67 -8.30 17.11
C GLY A 173 6.66 -7.22 17.44
N ILE A 174 7.04 -5.96 17.26
CA ILE A 174 6.17 -4.79 17.47
C ILE A 174 6.32 -3.87 16.27
N VAL A 175 5.21 -3.55 15.61
CA VAL A 175 5.19 -2.75 14.38
C VAL A 175 4.19 -1.60 14.51
N PRO A 176 4.55 -0.50 15.20
CA PRO A 176 3.75 0.71 15.25
C PRO A 176 3.93 1.52 13.97
N ARG A 177 2.80 2.03 13.43
CA ARG A 177 2.74 2.81 12.20
C ARG A 177 1.74 3.94 12.34
N VAL A 178 2.03 5.11 11.79
CA VAL A 178 1.15 6.30 11.85
C VAL A 178 1.11 7.02 10.50
N ALA A 179 -0.07 7.47 10.11
CA ALA A 179 -0.33 8.12 8.83
C ALA A 179 -1.07 9.45 9.04
N LEU A 180 -0.72 10.43 8.21
CA LEU A 180 -1.40 11.70 8.06
C LEU A 180 -1.70 11.90 6.57
N THR A 181 -2.97 11.82 6.19
CA THR A 181 -3.41 11.75 4.80
C THR A 181 -4.48 12.79 4.49
N SER A 182 -4.74 13.01 3.20
CA SER A 182 -5.84 13.89 2.73
C SER A 182 -7.18 13.45 3.33
N GLY A 183 -7.44 12.14 3.35
CA GLY A 183 -8.72 11.57 3.76
C GLY A 183 -9.61 11.15 2.59
N ASP A 184 -9.24 11.54 1.37
CA ASP A 184 -10.06 11.37 0.17
C ASP A 184 -9.52 10.30 -0.79
N GLY A 185 -8.77 9.33 -0.25
CA GLY A 185 -8.29 8.20 -1.01
C GLY A 185 -7.30 8.54 -2.12
N ARG A 186 -7.52 7.97 -3.31
CA ARG A 186 -6.65 8.15 -4.49
C ARG A 186 -7.05 9.39 -5.27
N ASN A 187 -6.07 10.06 -5.86
CA ASN A 187 -6.28 11.27 -6.65
C ASN A 187 -7.06 12.34 -5.87
N SER A 188 -6.71 12.58 -4.60
CA SER A 188 -7.45 13.50 -3.69
C SER A 188 -7.55 14.95 -4.18
N PHE A 189 -6.75 15.34 -5.18
CA PHE A 189 -6.83 16.64 -5.85
C PHE A 189 -7.57 16.54 -7.20
N GLY A 190 -8.39 15.50 -7.34
CA GLY A 190 -9.16 15.14 -8.52
C GLY A 190 -8.38 14.65 -9.74
N THR A 191 -9.14 14.42 -10.82
CA THR A 191 -8.60 14.03 -12.14
C THR A 191 -8.17 15.22 -12.99
N ASP A 192 -8.52 16.44 -12.58
CA ASP A 192 -8.19 17.71 -13.23
C ASP A 192 -7.84 18.72 -12.14
N SER A 193 -6.89 19.61 -12.40
CA SER A 193 -6.40 20.66 -11.48
C SER A 193 -7.48 21.65 -11.02
N ARG A 194 -8.71 21.53 -11.52
CA ARG A 194 -9.88 22.33 -11.15
C ARG A 194 -10.78 21.65 -10.12
N ASP A 195 -10.56 20.37 -9.85
CA ASP A 195 -11.31 19.63 -8.84
C ASP A 195 -10.94 20.15 -7.46
N SER A 196 -11.96 20.50 -6.68
CA SER A 196 -11.77 21.03 -5.35
C SER A 196 -11.83 19.89 -4.36
N ASP A 197 -10.77 19.75 -3.55
CA ASP A 197 -10.79 18.83 -2.43
C ASP A 197 -11.88 19.28 -1.43
N TYR A 198 -12.91 18.44 -1.29
CA TYR A 198 -14.01 18.66 -0.34
C TYR A 198 -13.75 17.99 1.01
N GLY A 199 -12.68 17.21 1.13
CA GLY A 199 -12.30 16.49 2.32
C GLY A 199 -11.50 17.33 3.31
N GLY A 200 -11.13 16.68 4.41
CA GLY A 200 -10.18 17.24 5.36
C GLY A 200 -9.33 16.17 6.01
N LEU A 201 -8.22 16.64 6.59
CA LEU A 201 -7.12 15.85 7.14
C LEU A 201 -7.57 14.57 7.87
N LYS A 202 -7.07 13.42 7.43
CA LYS A 202 -7.22 12.14 8.10
C LYS A 202 -5.96 11.77 8.87
N ILE A 203 -6.13 11.43 10.14
CA ILE A 203 -5.06 10.90 10.99
C ILE A 203 -5.37 9.45 11.33
N GLY A 204 -4.35 8.59 11.29
CA GLY A 204 -4.54 7.17 11.53
C GLY A 204 -3.29 6.49 12.07
N GLY A 205 -3.51 5.34 12.70
CA GLY A 205 -2.42 4.52 13.22
C GLY A 205 -2.77 3.04 13.21
N ARG A 206 -1.73 2.22 13.17
CA ARG A 206 -1.83 0.76 13.25
C ARG A 206 -0.71 0.19 14.13
N LEU A 207 -1.07 -0.80 14.94
CA LEU A 207 -0.13 -1.58 15.73
C LEU A 207 -0.29 -3.06 15.38
N ASP A 208 0.79 -3.68 14.92
CA ASP A 208 0.86 -5.15 14.81
C ASP A 208 1.81 -5.71 15.88
N LEU A 209 1.35 -6.77 16.54
CA LEU A 209 2.11 -7.53 17.53
C LEU A 209 2.31 -8.95 17.02
N TYR A 210 3.54 -9.44 17.14
CA TYR A 210 3.93 -10.79 16.76
C TYR A 210 4.43 -11.52 18.00
N PRO A 211 3.53 -12.06 18.84
CA PRO A 211 3.92 -12.64 20.13
C PRO A 211 4.85 -13.84 20.03
N LEU A 212 4.83 -14.57 18.91
CA LEU A 212 5.65 -15.76 18.64
C LEU A 212 6.73 -15.50 17.57
N GLY A 213 7.11 -14.23 17.42
CA GLY A 213 8.07 -13.74 16.44
C GLY A 213 7.45 -13.57 15.05
N TYR A 214 8.18 -12.89 14.18
CA TYR A 214 7.74 -12.65 12.80
C TYR A 214 7.53 -13.96 12.03
N PHE A 215 6.67 -13.88 11.01
CA PHE A 215 6.56 -14.90 9.98
C PHE A 215 7.89 -15.04 9.20
N THR A 216 8.06 -16.17 8.55
CA THR A 216 9.10 -16.39 7.54
C THR A 216 9.01 -15.30 6.46
N GLU A 217 10.16 -14.88 5.94
CA GLU A 217 10.25 -13.76 4.99
C GLU A 217 9.32 -13.96 3.78
N GLY A 218 8.51 -12.94 3.48
CA GLY A 218 7.53 -12.95 2.39
C GLY A 218 6.20 -13.63 2.73
N ASN A 219 6.12 -14.43 3.79
CA ASN A 219 4.88 -15.07 4.21
C ASN A 219 3.91 -14.08 4.85
N ASP A 220 4.39 -12.94 5.34
CA ASP A 220 3.56 -11.83 5.84
C ASP A 220 2.79 -11.09 4.74
N GLN A 221 3.11 -11.33 3.46
CA GLN A 221 2.43 -10.74 2.30
C GLN A 221 1.18 -11.51 1.84
N TYR A 222 0.86 -12.64 2.47
CA TYR A 222 -0.28 -13.47 2.13
C TYR A 222 -1.11 -13.78 3.36
N THR A 223 -2.40 -14.08 3.16
CA THR A 223 -3.21 -14.70 4.23
C THR A 223 -2.84 -16.17 4.40
N ALA A 224 -2.73 -16.91 3.29
CA ALA A 224 -2.33 -18.31 3.28
C ALA A 224 -0.90 -18.52 3.81
N ASP A 225 -0.66 -19.63 4.50
CA ASP A 225 0.68 -20.02 4.95
C ASP A 225 1.47 -20.71 3.84
N LEU A 226 2.00 -19.92 2.90
CA LEU A 226 2.73 -20.47 1.76
C LEU A 226 4.14 -20.95 2.14
N ALA A 227 4.73 -20.37 3.18
CA ALA A 227 6.04 -20.77 3.67
C ALA A 227 6.00 -22.00 4.58
N HIS A 228 4.81 -22.49 4.96
CA HIS A 228 4.61 -23.63 5.86
C HIS A 228 5.35 -23.46 7.18
N GLU A 229 4.95 -22.48 7.99
CA GLU A 229 5.60 -22.18 9.26
C GLU A 229 5.76 -23.43 10.13
N GLU A 230 7.01 -23.71 10.54
CA GLU A 230 7.36 -24.91 11.32
C GLU A 230 6.72 -24.91 12.72
N SER A 231 6.48 -23.72 13.26
CA SER A 231 5.81 -23.48 14.54
C SER A 231 4.64 -22.53 14.37
N ILE A 232 3.71 -22.53 15.33
CA ILE A 232 2.57 -21.62 15.29
C ILE A 232 3.09 -20.18 15.31
N LYS A 233 2.65 -19.39 14.33
CA LYS A 233 2.90 -17.96 14.25
C LYS A 233 1.59 -17.21 14.39
N ILE A 234 1.62 -16.13 15.16
CA ILE A 234 0.44 -15.31 15.46
C ILE A 234 0.81 -13.86 15.17
N LEU A 235 -0.13 -13.17 14.53
CA LEU A 235 -0.17 -11.73 14.40
C LEU A 235 -1.48 -11.23 15.03
N LEU A 236 -1.36 -10.21 15.87
CA LEU A 236 -2.48 -9.42 16.39
C LEU A 236 -2.36 -7.99 15.87
N GLY A 237 -3.36 -7.53 15.13
CA GLY A 237 -3.40 -6.21 14.53
C GLY A 237 -4.53 -5.36 15.07
N ALA A 238 -4.26 -4.07 15.26
CA ALA A 238 -5.30 -3.07 15.52
C ALA A 238 -4.98 -1.78 14.75
N ALA A 239 -5.98 -1.23 14.06
CA ALA A 239 -5.87 0.03 13.33
C ALA A 239 -7.05 0.96 13.68
N ALA A 240 -6.80 2.27 13.69
CA ALA A 240 -7.86 3.26 13.85
C ALA A 240 -7.54 4.53 13.07
N SER A 241 -8.55 5.15 12.48
CA SER A 241 -8.46 6.40 11.75
C SER A 241 -9.57 7.37 12.14
N LYS A 242 -9.30 8.65 11.95
CA LYS A 242 -10.28 9.73 12.01
C LYS A 242 -10.06 10.66 10.82
N ASN A 243 -11.03 10.71 9.92
CA ASN A 243 -11.15 11.65 8.81
C ASN A 243 -12.04 12.82 9.26
N LYS A 244 -11.57 14.06 9.09
CA LYS A 244 -12.32 15.26 9.44
C LYS A 244 -12.96 15.83 8.18
N GLY A 245 -14.29 15.77 8.08
CA GLY A 245 -15.00 16.31 6.91
C GLY A 245 -15.08 15.32 5.76
N ALA A 246 -15.51 14.08 6.03
CA ALA A 246 -15.68 13.08 4.99
C ALA A 246 -16.91 13.39 4.12
N SER A 247 -16.72 13.43 2.80
CA SER A 247 -17.78 13.61 1.78
C SER A 247 -17.96 12.38 0.89
N ASN A 248 -17.35 11.25 1.25
CA ASN A 248 -17.45 9.97 0.56
C ASN A 248 -17.89 8.87 1.51
N ARG A 249 -18.62 7.90 0.96
CA ARG A 249 -19.30 6.85 1.73
C ARG A 249 -18.41 6.06 2.68
N ASN A 250 -17.16 5.79 2.33
CA ASN A 250 -16.24 5.00 3.16
C ASN A 250 -14.96 5.78 3.53
N GLY A 251 -14.90 7.08 3.24
CA GLY A 251 -13.75 7.92 3.56
C GLY A 251 -12.49 7.56 2.75
N GLU A 252 -12.67 7.14 1.50
CA GLU A 252 -11.62 6.96 0.48
C GLU A 252 -12.01 7.65 -0.85
N GLY A 253 -12.53 8.88 -0.78
CA GLY A 253 -12.91 9.71 -1.93
C GLY A 253 -13.45 11.08 -1.47
N HIS A 254 -13.93 11.91 -2.40
CA HIS A 254 -14.58 13.18 -2.07
C HIS A 254 -15.82 13.43 -2.95
N GLY A 255 -16.80 14.15 -2.43
CA GLY A 255 -17.91 14.71 -3.19
C GLY A 255 -19.07 13.76 -3.55
N ASP A 256 -19.17 12.56 -2.94
CA ASP A 256 -20.34 11.69 -3.11
C ASP A 256 -21.61 12.36 -2.56
N PHE A 257 -21.45 13.17 -1.51
CA PHE A 257 -22.53 13.91 -0.87
C PHE A 257 -22.01 15.21 -0.26
N MET A 258 -22.93 16.16 -0.11
CA MET A 258 -22.71 17.41 0.61
C MET A 258 -23.73 17.55 1.73
N LEU A 259 -23.27 18.05 2.87
CA LEU A 259 -24.11 18.40 4.01
C LEU A 259 -23.80 19.83 4.41
N TYR A 260 -24.82 20.54 4.88
CA TYR A 260 -24.74 21.97 5.16
C TYR A 260 -25.17 22.30 6.58
N ASP A 261 -24.70 23.41 7.13
CA ASP A 261 -25.23 24.02 8.35
C ASP A 261 -26.45 24.92 8.05
N SER A 262 -27.04 25.51 9.09
CA SER A 262 -28.20 26.40 8.95
C SER A 262 -27.92 27.71 8.18
N ARG A 263 -26.67 27.97 7.79
CA ARG A 263 -26.25 29.13 7.00
C ARG A 263 -25.90 28.73 5.56
N GLY A 264 -26.09 27.47 5.17
CA GLY A 264 -25.72 26.95 3.85
C GLY A 264 -24.22 26.70 3.68
N MET A 265 -23.45 26.67 4.77
CA MET A 265 -22.01 26.38 4.72
C MET A 265 -21.76 24.87 4.85
N ASP A 266 -20.73 24.35 4.19
CA ASP A 266 -20.34 22.95 4.28
C ASP A 266 -20.17 22.49 5.75
N ASN A 267 -20.83 21.38 6.09
CA ASN A 267 -20.87 20.77 7.42
C ASN A 267 -20.72 19.26 7.30
N LEU A 268 -19.56 18.84 6.79
CA LEU A 268 -19.23 17.43 6.58
C LEU A 268 -18.85 16.73 7.91
N PRO A 269 -19.24 15.45 8.07
CA PRO A 269 -19.05 14.70 9.32
C PRO A 269 -17.58 14.31 9.56
N ASP A 270 -17.25 14.17 10.85
CA ASP A 270 -16.03 13.47 11.27
C ASP A 270 -16.28 11.96 11.18
N TYR A 271 -15.58 11.26 10.29
CA TYR A 271 -15.71 9.83 10.08
C TYR A 271 -14.57 9.08 10.76
N SER A 272 -14.89 8.06 11.57
CA SER A 272 -13.90 7.27 12.32
C SER A 272 -14.07 5.80 12.01
N GLN A 273 -12.96 5.11 11.79
CA GLN A 273 -12.93 3.66 11.56
C GLN A 273 -11.96 3.00 12.52
N ALA A 274 -12.30 1.79 12.96
CA ALA A 274 -11.46 0.95 13.79
C ALA A 274 -11.47 -0.49 13.28
N PHE A 275 -10.32 -1.13 13.27
CA PHE A 275 -10.14 -2.51 12.81
C PHE A 275 -9.33 -3.31 13.83
N ILE A 276 -9.71 -4.57 14.01
CA ILE A 276 -8.95 -5.55 14.81
C ILE A 276 -8.81 -6.81 13.95
N ASP A 277 -7.61 -7.37 13.90
CA ASP A 277 -7.34 -8.60 13.15
C ASP A 277 -6.45 -9.58 13.92
N LEU A 278 -6.71 -10.87 13.69
CA LEU A 278 -5.92 -12.00 14.16
C LEU A 278 -5.56 -12.86 12.95
N LEU A 279 -4.27 -13.09 12.74
CA LEU A 279 -3.77 -14.01 11.72
C LEU A 279 -2.91 -15.09 12.37
N ILE A 280 -3.28 -16.34 12.16
CA ILE A 280 -2.55 -17.53 12.63
C ILE A 280 -2.05 -18.29 11.42
N LYS A 281 -0.80 -18.77 11.48
CA LYS A 281 -0.20 -19.63 10.45
C LYS A 281 0.54 -20.81 11.08
N TYR A 282 0.40 -22.00 10.49
CA TYR A 282 1.09 -23.21 10.92
C TYR A 282 1.04 -24.31 9.85
N LYS A 283 2.19 -24.77 9.35
CA LYS A 283 2.30 -25.93 8.43
C LYS A 283 1.30 -25.92 7.26
N GLY A 284 1.10 -24.76 6.64
CA GLY A 284 0.17 -24.59 5.51
C GLY A 284 -1.27 -24.24 5.93
N PHE A 285 -1.62 -24.38 7.20
CA PHE A 285 -2.86 -23.86 7.75
C PHE A 285 -2.76 -22.35 7.99
N SER A 286 -3.80 -21.62 7.64
CA SER A 286 -3.99 -20.20 7.96
C SER A 286 -5.39 -19.94 8.49
N LEU A 287 -5.51 -18.98 9.41
CA LEU A 287 -6.79 -18.44 9.85
C LEU A 287 -6.66 -16.93 10.00
N LEU A 288 -7.45 -16.19 9.24
CA LEU A 288 -7.62 -14.75 9.38
C LEU A 288 -9.00 -14.45 9.95
N THR A 289 -9.05 -13.68 11.03
CA THR A 289 -10.27 -13.14 11.61
C THR A 289 -10.15 -11.64 11.72
N GLU A 290 -11.18 -10.91 11.30
CA GLU A 290 -11.17 -9.46 11.26
C GLU A 290 -12.49 -8.91 11.79
N TYR A 291 -12.40 -7.78 12.46
CA TYR A 291 -13.54 -6.97 12.92
C TYR A 291 -13.31 -5.53 12.49
N ALA A 292 -14.40 -4.87 12.06
CA ALA A 292 -14.43 -3.47 11.68
C ALA A 292 -15.57 -2.76 12.40
N ASN A 293 -15.33 -1.52 12.80
CA ASN A 293 -16.34 -0.59 13.28
C ASN A 293 -16.15 0.76 12.59
N ALA A 294 -17.25 1.38 12.18
CA ALA A 294 -17.23 2.77 11.72
C ALA A 294 -18.31 3.61 12.40
N SER A 295 -17.99 4.86 12.66
CA SER A 295 -18.90 5.83 13.26
C SER A 295 -18.70 7.23 12.67
N ALA A 296 -19.76 8.02 12.66
CA ALA A 296 -19.74 9.42 12.27
C ALA A 296 -20.07 10.31 13.47
N LYS A 297 -19.37 11.43 13.61
CA LYS A 297 -19.57 12.43 14.66
C LYS A 297 -19.59 13.83 14.06
N ASN A 298 -19.86 14.81 14.93
CA ASN A 298 -19.83 16.23 14.59
C ASN A 298 -20.86 16.67 13.52
N LEU A 299 -22.00 15.99 13.47
CA LEU A 299 -23.08 16.28 12.52
C LEU A 299 -23.89 17.52 12.88
N GLY A 300 -24.02 17.83 14.18
CA GLY A 300 -24.84 18.96 14.65
C GLY A 300 -26.30 18.82 14.20
N ILE A 301 -26.79 19.84 13.49
CA ILE A 301 -28.09 19.87 12.81
C ILE A 301 -27.78 20.02 11.30
N PRO A 302 -27.48 18.92 10.58
CA PRO A 302 -27.06 19.02 9.20
C PRO A 302 -28.25 19.06 8.25
N PHE A 303 -28.10 19.79 7.14
CA PHE A 303 -29.06 19.91 6.06
C PHE A 303 -28.52 19.23 4.80
N THR A 304 -29.41 18.72 3.96
CA THR A 304 -29.03 18.06 2.69
C THR A 304 -29.01 19.01 1.49
N ASP A 305 -29.40 20.27 1.71
CA ASP A 305 -29.40 21.34 0.70
C ASP A 305 -28.82 22.65 1.27
N GLU A 306 -28.18 23.42 0.40
CA GLU A 306 -27.55 24.70 0.74
C GLU A 306 -28.55 25.74 1.25
N ALA A 307 -29.81 25.67 0.82
CA ALA A 307 -30.87 26.57 1.29
C ALA A 307 -31.32 26.26 2.73
N ALA A 308 -30.75 25.23 3.37
CA ALA A 308 -31.09 24.76 4.72
C ALA A 308 -32.60 24.48 4.87
N SER A 309 -33.23 23.94 3.83
CA SER A 309 -34.67 23.66 3.80
C SER A 309 -35.01 22.24 4.25
N THR A 310 -34.10 21.29 4.05
CA THR A 310 -34.28 19.86 4.31
C THR A 310 -33.28 19.40 5.37
N LEU A 311 -33.80 19.13 6.56
CA LEU A 311 -33.02 18.63 7.67
C LEU A 311 -32.71 17.13 7.48
N LEU A 312 -31.46 16.72 7.74
CA LEU A 312 -31.10 15.32 7.83
C LEU A 312 -31.71 14.70 9.10
N ALA A 313 -32.66 13.79 8.93
CA ALA A 313 -33.31 13.15 10.05
C ALA A 313 -32.36 12.20 10.81
N PRO A 314 -32.61 11.94 12.11
CA PRO A 314 -31.85 10.96 12.88
C PRO A 314 -31.76 9.62 12.14
N LYS A 315 -30.56 9.04 12.09
CA LYS A 315 -30.20 7.80 11.38
C LYS A 315 -30.06 7.88 9.85
N GLN A 316 -30.51 8.95 9.18
CA GLN A 316 -30.32 9.06 7.71
C GLN A 316 -28.85 9.17 7.32
N ILE A 317 -27.94 9.51 8.24
CA ILE A 317 -26.50 9.51 7.96
C ILE A 317 -25.97 8.15 7.47
N SER A 318 -26.62 7.03 7.79
CA SER A 318 -26.23 5.71 7.26
C SER A 318 -26.57 5.50 5.77
N GLU A 319 -27.36 6.39 5.17
CA GLU A 319 -27.58 6.40 3.71
C GLU A 319 -26.36 6.97 2.98
N TYR A 320 -25.59 7.82 3.66
CA TYR A 320 -24.41 8.50 3.13
C TYR A 320 -23.11 7.79 3.51
N LEU A 321 -22.99 7.31 4.75
CA LEU A 321 -21.77 6.69 5.29
C LEU A 321 -21.96 5.21 5.63
N VAL A 322 -20.91 4.43 5.44
CA VAL A 322 -20.82 3.06 5.97
C VAL A 322 -20.60 3.13 7.47
N LEU A 323 -21.54 2.62 8.25
CA LEU A 323 -21.53 2.72 9.70
C LEU A 323 -21.80 1.36 10.35
N GLY A 324 -21.33 1.22 11.59
CA GLY A 324 -21.57 0.04 12.41
C GLY A 324 -20.48 -1.01 12.29
N ASP A 325 -20.85 -2.23 12.68
CA ASP A 325 -19.95 -3.35 12.94
C ASP A 325 -19.95 -4.36 11.80
N SER A 326 -18.80 -4.95 11.50
CA SER A 326 -18.67 -6.07 10.57
C SER A 326 -17.58 -7.03 11.03
N TYR A 327 -17.70 -8.29 10.65
CA TYR A 327 -16.71 -9.32 10.92
C TYR A 327 -16.45 -10.17 9.67
N ASN A 328 -15.22 -10.66 9.57
CA ASN A 328 -14.77 -11.56 8.50
C ASN A 328 -13.98 -12.71 9.10
N VAL A 329 -14.18 -13.91 8.59
CA VAL A 329 -13.37 -15.09 8.92
C VAL A 329 -13.00 -15.79 7.62
N GLN A 330 -11.71 -16.01 7.45
CA GLN A 330 -11.14 -16.66 6.28
C GLN A 330 -10.20 -17.77 6.74
N LEU A 331 -10.39 -18.95 6.15
CA LEU A 331 -9.60 -20.15 6.36
C LEU A 331 -8.87 -20.49 5.06
#